data_AF-A0A318I9I2-F1
#
_entry.id   AF-A0A318I9I2-F1
#
_cell.length_a   1.000
_cell.length_b   1.000
_cell.length_c   1.000
_cell.angle_alpha   90.00
_cell.angle_beta   90.00
_cell.angle_gamma   90.00
#
_symmetry.space_group_name_H-M   'P 1'
#
loop_
_entity.id
_entity.type
_entity.pdbx_description
1 polymer ?
#
loop_
_entity_poly.entity_id
_entity_poly.type
_entity_poly.pdbx_seq_one_letter_code
_entity_poly.pdbx_strand_id
1 'polypeptide(L)'
;MAKINLFGEINAWKESIDFNKVIYDLTIKGEFEKYFDLKRQIRRASVSISSNIAEGFERNTNKEFIHFLTFQKPLRERLDHSCI
;
A
#
# COMPACT_ATOMS: atom_id res chain seq x y z
N MET A 1 11.19 23.67 0.37
CA MET A 1 10.53 22.37 0.60
C MET A 1 11.53 21.46 1.27
N ALA A 2 11.15 20.73 2.32
CA ALA A 2 12.05 19.79 2.99
C ALA A 2 12.52 18.73 2.00
N LYS A 3 13.83 18.49 1.93
CA LYS A 3 14.41 17.44 1.12
C LYS A 3 14.15 16.11 1.82
N ILE A 4 13.35 15.25 1.20
CA ILE A 4 13.18 13.87 1.64
C ILE A 4 14.49 13.15 1.33
N ASN A 5 15.13 12.60 2.36
CA ASN A 5 16.41 11.89 2.23
C ASN A 5 16.23 10.38 2.25
N LEU A 6 15.10 9.89 2.80
CA LEU A 6 14.79 8.47 2.91
C LEU A 6 13.35 8.19 2.47
N PHE A 7 13.11 7.06 1.79
CA PHE A 7 11.77 6.63 1.40
C PHE A 7 10.82 6.50 2.61
N GLY A 8 11.36 6.17 3.79
CA GLY A 8 10.60 6.04 5.03
C GLY A 8 9.98 7.35 5.53
N GLU A 9 10.41 8.50 5.00
CA GLU A 9 9.81 9.80 5.31
C GLU A 9 8.58 10.09 4.44
N ILE A 10 8.37 9.33 3.35
CA ILE A 10 7.22 9.47 2.44
C ILE A 10 5.95 8.99 3.14
N ASN A 11 4.95 9.87 3.26
CA ASN A 11 3.67 9.52 3.88
C ASN A 11 2.97 8.35 3.18
N ALA A 12 2.98 8.30 1.85
CA ALA A 12 2.42 7.18 1.10
C ALA A 12 3.10 5.84 1.40
N TRP A 13 4.42 5.84 1.66
CA TRP A 13 5.12 4.64 2.10
C TRP A 13 4.61 4.20 3.48
N LYS A 14 4.48 5.12 4.43
CA LYS A 14 3.93 4.83 5.77
C LYS A 14 2.50 4.29 5.70
N GLU A 15 1.63 4.92 4.91
CA GLU A 15 0.25 4.47 4.68
C GLU A 15 0.24 3.07 4.05
N SER A 16 1.16 2.77 3.12
CA SER A 16 1.27 1.42 2.55
C SER A 16 1.69 0.36 3.56
N ILE A 17 2.53 0.71 4.55
CA ILE A 17 2.91 -0.19 5.64
C ILE A 17 1.70 -0.46 6.55
N ASP A 18 0.91 0.55 6.87
CA ASP A 18 -0.30 0.36 7.68
C ASP A 18 -1.37 -0.46 6.93
N PHE A 19 -1.52 -0.24 5.63
CA PHE A 19 -2.37 -1.07 4.77
C PHE A 19 -1.90 -2.54 4.76
N ASN A 20 -0.59 -2.78 4.67
CA ASN A 20 -0.04 -4.13 4.76
C ASN A 20 -0.43 -4.82 6.07
N LYS A 21 -0.40 -4.13 7.21
CA LYS A 21 -0.82 -4.70 8.49
C LYS A 21 -2.28 -5.12 8.46
N VAL A 22 -3.17 -4.25 7.97
CA VAL A 22 -4.60 -4.55 7.83
C VAL A 22 -4.83 -5.80 6.96
N ILE A 23 -4.15 -5.88 5.81
CA ILE A 23 -4.22 -7.07 4.93
C ILE A 23 -3.74 -8.33 5.65
N TYR A 24 -2.63 -8.23 6.39
CA TYR A 24 -2.13 -9.37 7.15
C TYR A 24 -3.12 -9.83 8.22
N ASP A 25 -3.70 -8.89 8.98
CA ASP A 25 -4.69 -9.16 10.02
C ASP A 25 -5.97 -9.80 9.45
N LEU A 26 -6.50 -9.26 8.35
CA LEU A 26 -7.68 -9.82 7.66
C LEU A 26 -7.44 -11.23 7.09
N THR A 27 -6.18 -11.55 6.77
CA THR A 27 -5.83 -12.84 6.15
C THR A 27 -5.20 -13.83 7.14
N ILE A 28 -5.02 -13.46 8.41
CA ILE A 28 -4.35 -14.33 9.40
C ILE A 28 -5.26 -15.45 9.89
N LYS A 29 -6.58 -15.23 9.96
CA LYS A 29 -7.59 -16.15 10.49
C LYS A 29 -8.88 -16.09 9.66
N GLY A 30 -9.72 -17.11 9.76
CA GLY A 30 -11.03 -17.15 9.10
C GLY A 30 -11.01 -17.83 7.73
N GLU A 31 -11.90 -17.42 6.81
CA GLU A 31 -12.11 -18.11 5.53
C GLU A 31 -10.85 -18.18 4.64
N PHE A 32 -9.91 -17.25 4.81
CA PHE A 32 -8.63 -17.24 4.09
C PHE A 32 -7.69 -18.40 4.46
N GLU A 33 -7.92 -19.13 5.55
CA GLU A 33 -7.19 -20.38 5.82
C GLU A 33 -7.45 -21.44 4.75
N LYS A 34 -8.64 -21.44 4.13
CA LYS A 34 -9.00 -22.40 3.08
C LYS A 34 -8.47 -21.99 1.71
N TYR A 35 -8.11 -20.72 1.52
CA TYR A 35 -7.69 -20.14 0.24
C TYR A 35 -6.24 -19.65 0.30
N PHE A 36 -5.31 -20.59 0.45
CA PHE A 36 -3.87 -20.32 0.61
C PHE A 36 -3.27 -19.49 -0.54
N ASP A 37 -3.66 -19.77 -1.78
CA ASP A 37 -3.14 -19.05 -2.96
C ASP A 37 -3.68 -17.62 -3.02
N LEU A 38 -4.97 -17.42 -2.75
CA LEU A 38 -5.59 -16.10 -2.71
C LEU A 38 -4.95 -15.24 -1.60
N LYS A 39 -4.81 -15.81 -0.40
CA LYS A 39 -4.10 -15.18 0.73
C LYS A 39 -2.68 -14.76 0.33
N ARG A 40 -1.94 -15.64 -0.35
CA ARG A 40 -0.58 -15.36 -0.82
C ARG A 40 -0.56 -14.23 -1.84
N GLN A 41 -1.46 -14.24 -2.82
CA GLN A 41 -1.53 -13.21 -3.86
C GLN A 41 -1.87 -11.84 -3.28
N ILE A 42 -2.88 -11.75 -2.42
CA ILE A 42 -3.28 -10.48 -1.79
C ILE A 42 -2.14 -9.92 -0.93
N ARG A 43 -1.49 -10.74 -0.10
CA ARG A 43 -0.35 -10.30 0.72
C ARG A 43 0.81 -9.78 -0.14
N ARG A 44 1.15 -10.49 -1.21
CA ARG A 44 2.22 -10.07 -2.13
C ARG A 44 1.88 -8.77 -2.86
N ALA A 45 0.63 -8.63 -3.31
CA ALA A 45 0.16 -7.40 -3.96
C ALA A 45 0.15 -6.21 -3.00
N SER A 46 -0.14 -6.43 -1.71
CA SER A 46 -0.05 -5.40 -0.70
C SER A 46 1.41 -4.94 -0.49
N VAL A 47 2.33 -5.89 -0.28
CA VAL A 47 3.75 -5.60 -0.05
C VAL A 47 4.37 -4.86 -1.24
N SER A 48 4.00 -5.20 -2.47
CA SER A 48 4.56 -4.56 -3.67
C SER A 48 4.31 -3.05 -3.73
N ILE A 49 3.25 -2.53 -3.09
CA ILE A 49 2.99 -1.09 -3.00
C ILE A 49 4.16 -0.38 -2.30
N SER A 50 4.54 -0.86 -1.12
CA SER A 50 5.64 -0.29 -0.34
C SER A 50 6.99 -0.44 -1.04
N SER A 51 7.21 -1.58 -1.71
CA SER A 51 8.43 -1.84 -2.48
C SER A 51 8.54 -0.91 -3.70
N ASN A 52 7.45 -0.70 -4.44
CA ASN A 52 7.43 0.20 -5.60
C ASN A 52 7.68 1.66 -5.18
N ILE A 53 7.19 2.08 -4.02
CA ILE A 53 7.46 3.42 -3.48
C ILE A 53 8.94 3.58 -3.13
N ALA A 54 9.55 2.58 -2.48
CA ALA A 54 10.96 2.60 -2.15
C ALA A 54 11.85 2.59 -3.41
N GLU A 55 11.55 1.71 -4.37
CA GLU A 55 12.28 1.63 -5.64
C GLU A 55 12.12 2.92 -6.47
N GLY A 56 10.90 3.48 -6.53
CA GLY A 56 10.63 4.74 -7.23
C GLY A 56 11.36 5.94 -6.60
N PHE A 57 11.50 5.95 -5.27
CA PHE A 57 12.30 6.95 -4.56
C PHE A 57 13.78 6.86 -4.93
N GLU A 58 14.34 5.65 -4.98
CA GLU A 58 15.74 5.43 -5.36
C GLU A 58 16.01 5.74 -6.84
N ARG A 59 15.02 5.56 -7.71
CA ARG A 59 15.16 5.78 -9.16
C ARG A 59 15.00 7.23 -9.64
N ASN A 60 14.67 8.18 -8.76
CA ASN A 60 14.64 9.62 -9.04
C ASN A 60 13.69 10.05 -10.20
N THR A 61 12.79 9.18 -10.67
CA THR A 61 11.88 9.45 -11.81
C THR A 61 10.49 9.90 -11.33
N ASN A 62 10.30 11.21 -11.28
CA ASN A 62 9.09 11.90 -10.81
C ASN A 62 7.76 11.53 -11.51
N LYS A 63 7.77 10.96 -12.72
CA LYS A 63 6.53 10.81 -13.52
C LYS A 63 5.72 9.55 -13.19
N GLU A 64 6.35 8.41 -12.93
CA GLU A 64 5.65 7.16 -12.60
C GLU A 64 5.14 7.16 -11.15
N PHE A 65 5.88 7.80 -10.25
CA PHE A 65 5.53 7.93 -8.84
C PHE A 65 4.22 8.71 -8.64
N ILE A 66 4.03 9.83 -9.36
CA ILE A 66 2.80 10.65 -9.29
C ILE A 66 1.57 9.86 -9.79
N HIS A 67 1.72 9.05 -10.85
CA HIS A 67 0.62 8.25 -11.39
C HIS A 67 0.12 7.20 -10.39
N PHE A 68 1.04 6.53 -9.67
CA PHE A 68 0.69 5.57 -8.61
C PHE A 68 -0.01 6.23 -7.41
N LEU A 69 0.45 7.42 -6.98
CA LEU A 69 -0.16 8.15 -5.86
C LEU A 69 -1.59 8.61 -6.18
N THR A 70 -1.87 8.93 -7.44
CA THR A 70 -3.21 9.35 -7.88
C THR A 70 -4.21 8.19 -7.77
N PHE A 71 -3.76 6.94 -7.93
CA PHE A 71 -4.58 5.74 -7.82
C PHE A 71 -4.96 5.37 -6.37
N GLN A 72 -4.21 5.83 -5.37
CA GLN A 72 -4.51 5.53 -3.96
C GLN A 72 -5.62 6.41 -3.35
N LYS A 73 -5.77 7.65 -3.80
CA LYS A 73 -6.86 8.55 -3.35
C LYS A 73 -8.27 7.91 -3.44
N PRO A 74 -8.68 7.29 -4.55
CA PRO A 74 -10.01 6.69 -4.65
C PRO A 74 -10.26 5.47 -3.75
N LEU A 75 -9.21 4.82 -3.18
CA LEU A 75 -9.43 3.73 -2.22
C LEU A 75 -9.78 4.23 -0.82
N ARG A 76 -9.31 5.42 -0.42
CA ARG A 76 -9.53 5.96 0.93
C ARG A 76 -10.90 6.60 1.10
N GLU A 77 -11.42 7.26 0.06
CA GLU A 77 -12.77 7.88 0.09
C GLU A 77 -13.91 6.87 0.09
N ARG A 78 -13.64 5.59 -0.19
CA ARG A 78 -14.68 4.55 -0.31
C ARG A 78 -15.00 3.81 0.99
N LEU A 79 -14.25 4.06 2.07
CA LEU A 79 -14.50 3.46 3.40
C LEU A 79 -15.24 4.39 4.37
N ASP A 80 -15.48 5.64 4.01
CA ASP A 80 -16.18 6.62 4.87
C ASP A 80 -17.71 6.66 4.63
N HIS A 81 -18.22 5.91 3.66
CA HIS A 81 -19.65 5.93 3.28
C HIS A 81 -20.45 4.69 3.69
N SER A 82 -19.93 3.82 4.57
CA SER A 82 -20.66 2.64 5.07
C SER A 82 -21.23 2.80 6.49
N CYS A 83 -21.53 4.03 6.92
CA CYS A 83 -22.29 4.31 8.14
C CYS A 83 -23.35 5.40 7.88
N ILE A 84 -24.35 5.14 7.05
CA ILE A 84 -25.73 5.66 7.16
C ILE A 84 -26.68 4.55 6.70
#